data_AF-A0A401H583-F1
#
_entry.id   AF-A0A401H583-F1
#
_cell.length_a   1.000
_cell.length_b   1.000
_cell.length_c   1.000
_cell.angle_alpha   90.00
_cell.angle_beta   90.00
_cell.angle_gamma   90.00
#
_symmetry.space_group_name_H-M   'P 1'
#
loop_
_entity.id
_entity.type
_entity.pdbx_description
1 polymer ?
#
loop_
_entity_poly.entity_id
_entity_poly.type
_entity_poly.pdbx_seq_one_letter_code
_entity_poly.pdbx_strand_id
1 'polypeptide(L)'
;MDRARPNDSPEKVKHSIDAIIAALRGTKHLPDLFESVHVDSKIPIEEAVRTLSGYAKDGLFDHIGLSECRAEMLRQAHASGSSYELLAFN
;
A
#
# COMPACT_ATOMS: atom_id res chain seq x y z
N MET A 1 9.37 2.03 -24.81
CA MET A 1 9.26 2.35 -23.37
C MET A 1 8.70 1.12 -22.69
N ASP A 2 9.51 0.43 -21.91
CA ASP A 2 9.03 -0.69 -21.10
C ASP A 2 8.03 -0.12 -20.10
N ARG A 3 6.78 -0.58 -20.14
CA ARG A 3 5.75 -0.11 -19.19
C ARG A 3 6.20 -0.58 -17.82
N ALA A 4 6.44 0.37 -16.90
CA ALA A 4 6.75 0.04 -15.52
C ALA A 4 5.66 -0.92 -14.99
N ARG A 5 6.07 -2.13 -14.65
CA ARG A 5 5.15 -3.12 -14.06
C ARG A 5 4.89 -2.74 -12.60
N PRO A 6 3.68 -2.98 -12.08
CA PRO A 6 3.43 -2.90 -10.65
C PRO A 6 4.43 -3.77 -9.90
N ASN A 7 4.94 -3.26 -8.78
CA ASN A 7 5.93 -3.93 -7.95
C ASN A 7 5.67 -3.55 -6.49
N ASP A 8 5.03 -4.47 -5.77
CA ASP A 8 4.69 -4.32 -4.35
C ASP A 8 5.75 -4.96 -3.44
N SER A 9 7.00 -5.14 -3.91
CA SER A 9 8.06 -5.66 -3.03
C SER A 9 8.29 -4.70 -1.85
N PRO A 10 8.60 -5.22 -0.65
CA PRO A 10 8.81 -4.39 0.54
C PRO A 10 9.82 -3.25 0.32
N GLU A 11 10.90 -3.51 -0.41
CA GLU A 11 11.93 -2.52 -0.72
C GLU A 11 11.38 -1.39 -1.58
N LYS A 12 10.52 -1.72 -2.56
CA LYS A 12 9.98 -0.72 -3.49
C LYS A 12 8.86 0.09 -2.86
N VAL A 13 8.04 -0.54 -2.04
CA VAL A 13 7.04 0.11 -1.20
C VAL A 13 7.73 1.10 -0.25
N LYS A 14 8.75 0.66 0.50
CA LYS A 14 9.50 1.52 1.43
C LYS A 14 10.16 2.70 0.71
N HIS A 15 10.78 2.45 -0.44
CA HIS A 15 11.36 3.52 -1.26
C HIS A 15 10.33 4.57 -1.67
N SER A 16 9.11 4.13 -2.03
CA SER A 16 8.02 5.03 -2.42
C SER A 16 7.53 5.86 -1.24
N ILE A 17 7.37 5.25 -0.05
CA ILE A 17 7.01 5.93 1.19
C ILE A 17 8.06 7.01 1.52
N ASP A 18 9.35 6.67 1.47
CA ASP A 18 10.44 7.61 1.76
C ASP A 18 10.43 8.79 0.78
N ALA A 19 10.19 8.52 -0.51
CA ALA A 19 10.07 9.56 -1.53
C ALA A 19 8.88 10.50 -1.28
N ILE A 20 7.72 9.96 -0.86
CA ILE A 20 6.53 10.75 -0.51
C ILE A 20 6.82 11.64 0.71
N ILE A 21 7.38 11.07 1.78
CA ILE A 21 7.72 11.82 3.01
C ILE A 21 8.71 12.95 2.68
N ALA A 22 9.73 12.68 1.86
CA ALA A 22 10.69 13.67 1.42
C ALA A 22 10.03 14.76 0.56
N ALA A 23 9.15 14.39 -0.37
CA ALA A 23 8.42 15.33 -1.22
C ALA A 23 7.48 16.25 -0.42
N LEU A 24 6.86 15.72 0.64
CA LEU A 24 6.02 16.46 1.56
C LEU A 24 6.82 17.29 2.59
N ARG A 25 8.15 17.17 2.61
CA ARG A 25 9.09 17.95 3.45
C ARG A 25 8.77 17.89 4.95
N GLY A 26 8.10 16.84 5.41
CA GLY A 26 7.62 16.73 6.79
C GLY A 26 6.63 17.83 7.22
N THR A 27 6.01 18.53 6.25
CA THR A 27 5.08 19.65 6.54
C THR A 27 3.66 19.18 6.86
N LYS A 28 3.34 17.94 6.52
CA LYS A 28 2.11 17.26 6.89
C LYS A 28 2.44 16.26 7.98
N HIS A 29 1.50 16.04 8.90
CA HIS A 29 1.48 14.75 9.61
C HIS A 29 1.50 13.64 8.56
N LEU A 30 2.12 12.53 8.92
CA LEU A 30 2.37 11.33 8.11
C LEU A 30 1.24 11.06 7.08
N PRO A 31 1.54 10.50 5.89
CA PRO A 31 0.52 10.22 4.88
C PRO A 31 -0.71 9.57 5.52
N ASP A 32 -1.86 10.25 5.47
CA ASP A 32 -3.09 9.73 6.07
C ASP A 32 -3.45 8.38 5.44
N LEU A 33 -3.17 8.23 4.14
CA LEU A 33 -3.47 7.04 3.34
C LEU A 33 -2.29 6.71 2.42
N PHE A 34 -1.84 5.46 2.43
CA PHE A 34 -0.98 4.91 1.39
C PHE A 34 -1.77 3.95 0.52
N GLU A 35 -1.77 4.16 -0.80
CA GLU A 35 -2.56 3.38 -1.75
C GLU A 35 -1.69 2.72 -2.82
N SER A 36 -1.85 1.40 -2.99
CA SER A 36 -1.32 0.70 -4.16
C SER A 36 -2.28 0.85 -5.33
N VAL A 37 -1.88 1.61 -6.35
CA VAL A 37 -2.72 1.92 -7.52
C VAL A 37 -2.92 0.70 -8.43
N HIS A 38 -1.94 -0.19 -8.51
CA HIS A 38 -2.05 -1.47 -9.22
C HIS A 38 -1.36 -2.53 -8.37
N VAL A 39 -2.06 -3.64 -8.11
CA VAL A 39 -1.51 -4.75 -7.34
C VAL A 39 -0.56 -5.58 -8.20
N ASP A 40 0.63 -5.88 -7.70
CA ASP A 40 1.56 -6.81 -8.33
C ASP A 40 1.00 -8.23 -8.30
N SER A 41 0.66 -8.75 -9.48
CA SER A 41 0.19 -10.13 -9.66
C SER A 41 1.15 -11.22 -9.19
N LYS A 42 2.42 -10.90 -8.93
CA LYS A 42 3.43 -11.86 -8.46
C LYS A 42 3.46 -12.02 -6.95
N ILE A 43 2.93 -11.05 -6.22
CA ILE A 43 2.93 -11.04 -4.75
C ILE A 43 1.50 -11.33 -4.31
N PRO A 44 1.26 -12.38 -3.49
CA PRO A 44 -0.05 -12.61 -2.92
C PRO A 44 -0.55 -11.36 -2.20
N ILE A 45 -1.80 -10.98 -2.43
CA ILE A 45 -2.35 -9.73 -1.88
C ILE A 45 -2.27 -9.69 -0.35
N GLU A 46 -2.39 -10.84 0.32
CA GLU A 46 -2.27 -10.94 1.76
C GLU A 46 -0.84 -10.65 2.24
N GLU A 47 0.19 -10.97 1.46
CA GLU A 47 1.58 -10.65 1.76
C GLU A 47 1.87 -9.17 1.57
N ALA A 48 1.36 -8.58 0.49
CA ALA A 48 1.43 -7.14 0.26
C ALA A 48 0.75 -6.36 1.39
N VAL A 49 -0.47 -6.75 1.77
CA VAL A 49 -1.23 -6.11 2.86
C VAL A 49 -0.55 -6.30 4.22
N ARG A 50 0.05 -7.47 4.50
CA ARG A 50 0.84 -7.67 5.73
C ARG A 50 2.05 -6.74 5.78
N THR A 51 2.75 -6.58 4.66
CA THR A 51 3.89 -5.66 4.55
C THR A 51 3.48 -4.23 4.82
N LEU A 52 2.41 -3.76 4.16
CA LEU A 52 1.85 -2.43 4.36
C LEU A 52 1.37 -2.23 5.81
N SER A 53 0.73 -3.25 6.40
CA SER A 53 0.30 -3.21 7.80
C SER A 53 1.47 -3.10 8.77
N GLY A 54 2.65 -3.64 8.43
CA GLY A 54 3.88 -3.45 9.20
C GLY A 54 4.32 -1.99 9.19
N TYR A 55 4.37 -1.37 8.01
CA TYR A 55 4.74 0.04 7.87
C TYR A 55 3.73 1.00 8.53
N ALA A 56 2.45 0.68 8.50
CA ALA A 56 1.43 1.42 9.25
C ALA A 56 1.65 1.33 10.76
N LYS A 57 2.04 0.15 11.28
CA LYS A 57 2.39 -0.04 12.71
C LYS A 57 3.62 0.75 13.12
N ASP A 58 4.58 0.87 12.20
CA ASP A 58 5.78 1.69 12.41
C ASP A 58 5.49 3.20 12.34
N GLY A 59 4.22 3.58 12.09
CA GLY A 59 3.78 4.97 12.03
C GLY A 59 4.25 5.68 10.77
N LEU A 60 4.44 4.96 9.65
CA LEU A 60 4.79 5.61 8.38
C LEU A 60 3.57 6.21 7.67
N PHE A 61 2.37 5.71 7.96
CA PHE A 61 1.07 6.19 7.46
C PHE A 61 -0.07 5.57 8.29
N ASP A 62 -1.28 6.13 8.20
CA ASP A 62 -2.40 5.73 9.06
C ASP A 62 -3.34 4.70 8.42
N HIS A 63 -3.58 4.77 7.11
CA HIS A 63 -4.53 3.92 6.40
C HIS A 63 -3.92 3.27 5.15
N ILE A 64 -4.51 2.14 4.74
CA ILE A 64 -4.11 1.39 3.54
C ILE A 64 -5.23 1.47 2.49
N GLY A 65 -4.88 1.81 1.27
CA GLY A 65 -5.79 1.83 0.12
C GLY A 65 -5.38 0.81 -0.94
N LEU A 66 -6.37 0.29 -1.66
CA LEU A 66 -6.17 -0.51 -2.87
C LEU A 66 -7.02 0.06 -4.00
N SER A 67 -6.37 0.48 -5.09
CA SER A 67 -7.05 0.89 -6.32
C SER A 67 -6.98 -0.19 -7.40
N GLU A 68 -7.87 -0.11 -8.39
CA GLU A 68 -7.90 -0.99 -9.57
C GLU A 68 -7.82 -2.49 -9.25
N CYS A 69 -8.40 -2.89 -8.11
CA CYS A 69 -8.39 -4.27 -7.63
C CYS A 69 -9.75 -4.94 -7.85
N ARG A 70 -9.74 -6.22 -8.21
CA ARG A 70 -10.96 -7.03 -8.30
C ARG A 70 -11.58 -7.17 -6.91
N ALA A 71 -12.90 -7.21 -6.83
CA ALA A 71 -13.63 -7.39 -5.58
C ALA A 71 -13.20 -8.63 -4.77
N GLU A 72 -12.75 -9.70 -5.45
CA GLU A 72 -12.19 -10.89 -4.80
C GLU A 72 -10.88 -10.59 -4.06
N MET A 73 -9.95 -9.89 -4.72
CA MET A 73 -8.68 -9.49 -4.10
C MET A 73 -8.90 -8.56 -2.92
N LEU A 74 -9.87 -7.64 -3.02
CA LEU A 74 -10.24 -6.78 -1.90
C LEU A 74 -10.75 -7.59 -0.69
N ARG A 75 -11.57 -8.61 -0.92
CA ARG A 75 -12.03 -9.50 0.17
C ARG A 75 -10.90 -10.31 0.79
N GLN A 76 -9.96 -10.80 -0.03
CA GLN A 76 -8.76 -11.50 0.46
C GLN A 76 -7.87 -10.58 1.29
N ALA A 77 -7.62 -9.36 0.79
CA ALA A 77 -6.91 -8.31 1.50
C ALA A 77 -7.54 -8.02 2.86
N HIS A 78 -8.87 -7.84 2.90
CA HIS A 78 -9.60 -7.56 4.13
C HIS A 78 -9.58 -8.74 5.11
N ALA A 79 -9.74 -9.97 4.60
CA ALA A 79 -9.69 -11.19 5.40
C ALA A 79 -8.30 -11.47 5.99
N SER A 80 -7.23 -10.88 5.43
CA SER A 80 -5.86 -11.07 5.91
C SER A 80 -5.57 -10.49 7.31
N GLY A 81 -6.56 -9.83 7.92
CA GLY A 81 -6.51 -9.41 9.32
C GLY A 81 -5.72 -8.12 9.55
N SER A 82 -5.61 -7.26 8.54
CA SER A 82 -5.07 -5.92 8.75
C SER A 82 -5.93 -5.19 9.77
N SER A 83 -5.31 -4.65 10.82
CA SER A 83 -5.95 -3.78 11.81
C SER A 83 -6.31 -2.40 11.23
N TYR A 84 -6.00 -2.17 9.95
CA TYR A 84 -6.11 -0.90 9.26
C TYR A 84 -7.29 -0.93 8.28
N GLU A 85 -8.01 0.19 8.21
CA GLU A 85 -9.12 0.36 7.29
C GLU A 85 -8.61 0.28 5.86
N LEU A 86 -9.17 -0.65 5.09
CA LEU A 86 -8.90 -0.80 3.66
C LEU A 86 -9.94 0.00 2.89
N LEU A 87 -9.48 1.05 2.20
CA LEU A 87 -10.32 1.82 1.28
C LEU A 87 -10.10 1.31 -0.14
N ALA A 88 -11.19 1.07 -0.87
CA ALA A 88 -11.15 0.69 -2.27
C ALA A 88 -11.75 1.81 -3.12
N PHE A 89 -10.95 2.31 -4.07
CA PHE A 89 -11.37 3.30 -5.05
C PHE A 89 -11.33 2.66 -6.44
N ASN A 90 -12.50 2.64 -7.10
CA ASN A 90 -12.72 2.17 -8.48
C ASN A 90 -13.29 3.32 -9.31
#